data_AF-A0AAW1FMF9-F1
#
_entry.id   AF-A0AAW1FMF9-F1
#
_cell.length_a   1.000
_cell.length_b   1.000
_cell.length_c   1.000
_cell.angle_alpha   90.00
_cell.angle_beta   90.00
_cell.angle_gamma   90.00
#
_symmetry.space_group_name_H-M   'P 1'
#
loop_
_entity.id
_entity.type
_entity.pdbx_description
1 polymer ?
#
loop_
_entity_poly.entity_id
_entity_poly.type
_entity_poly.pdbx_seq_one_letter_code
_entity_poly.pdbx_strand_id
1 'polypeptide(L)'
;MTEILRRARDRAPLVYNGNRIAIFPDYTPSVAKARAAFMDIRKALRGRKGVRYGLLYPARLRISHNEDVEFLDPSNSYCLYHSAILAHW
;
A
#
# COMPACT_ATOMS: atom_id res chain seq x y z
N MET A 1 4.86 -11.94 -4.20
CA MET A 1 5.42 -10.92 -5.13
C MET A 1 6.50 -11.61 -5.94
N THR A 2 6.58 -11.42 -7.26
CA THR A 2 7.66 -12.03 -8.06
C THR A 2 8.96 -11.24 -7.90
N GLU A 3 10.12 -11.88 -8.11
CA GLU A 3 11.44 -11.25 -7.93
C GLU A 3 11.63 -10.01 -8.83
N ILE A 4 11.05 -10.04 -10.04
CA ILE A 4 11.07 -8.92 -10.99
C ILE A 4 10.37 -7.68 -10.39
N LEU A 5 9.17 -7.86 -9.84
CA LEU A 5 8.38 -6.76 -9.25
C LEU A 5 9.05 -6.18 -8.01
N ARG A 6 9.74 -7.02 -7.23
CA ARG A 6 10.52 -6.57 -6.07
C ARG A 6 11.69 -5.68 -6.53
N ARG A 7 12.53 -6.18 -7.45
CA ARG A 7 13.67 -5.43 -7.99
C ARG A 7 13.24 -4.13 -8.68
N ALA A 8 12.12 -4.16 -9.41
CA ALA A 8 11.58 -2.98 -10.07
C ALA A 8 11.21 -1.87 -9.09
N ARG A 9 10.67 -2.23 -7.92
CA ARG A 9 10.34 -1.28 -6.85
C ARG A 9 11.58 -0.77 -6.13
N ASP A 10 12.51 -1.67 -5.80
CA ASP A 10 13.72 -1.32 -5.05
C ASP A 10 14.66 -0.40 -5.85
N ARG A 11 14.66 -0.54 -7.18
CA ARG A 11 15.49 0.26 -8.10
C ARG A 11 14.74 1.44 -8.74
N ALA A 12 13.54 1.77 -8.25
CA ALA A 12 12.77 2.88 -8.79
C ALA A 12 13.47 4.23 -8.50
N PRO A 13 13.48 5.19 -9.46
CA PRO A 13 12.86 5.12 -10.78
C PRO A 13 13.68 4.30 -11.79
N LEU A 14 13.01 3.45 -12.57
CA LEU A 14 13.63 2.70 -13.67
C LEU A 14 13.69 3.56 -14.93
N VAL A 15 14.81 3.51 -15.65
CA VAL A 15 15.03 4.21 -16.91
C VAL A 15 15.52 3.22 -17.97
N TYR A 16 14.89 3.25 -19.14
CA TYR A 16 15.27 2.45 -20.30
C TYR A 16 15.30 3.35 -21.54
N ASN A 17 16.43 3.41 -22.24
CA ASN A 17 16.65 4.28 -23.40
C ASN A 17 16.28 5.75 -23.15
N GLY A 18 16.64 6.29 -21.98
CA GLY A 18 16.30 7.65 -21.58
C GLY A 18 14.85 7.86 -21.11
N ASN A 19 13.98 6.85 -21.27
CA ASN A 19 12.57 6.92 -20.88
C ASN A 19 12.33 6.27 -19.51
N ARG A 20 11.52 6.92 -18.67
CA ARG A 20 11.09 6.33 -17.39
C ARG A 20 10.08 5.23 -17.65
N ILE A 21 10.34 4.05 -17.12
CA ILE A 21 9.43 2.90 -17.19
C ILE A 21 8.98 2.50 -15.78
N ALA A 22 7.79 1.90 -15.69
CA ALA A 22 7.27 1.35 -14.46
C ALA A 22 6.70 -0.05 -14.74
N ILE A 23 7.03 -1.01 -13.88
CA ILE A 23 6.59 -2.39 -14.00
C ILE A 23 5.57 -2.63 -12.89
N PHE A 24 4.36 -3.06 -13.29
CA PHE A 24 3.27 -3.37 -12.37
C PHE A 24 2.87 -4.84 -12.51
N PRO A 25 2.32 -5.45 -11.45
CA PRO A 25 1.68 -6.75 -11.56
C PRO A 25 0.43 -6.66 -12.43
N ASP A 26 0.13 -7.71 -13.19
CA ASP A 26 -1.11 -7.80 -13.96
C ASP A 26 -2.28 -8.14 -13.02
N TYR A 27 -3.23 -7.21 -12.91
CA TYR A 27 -4.41 -7.34 -12.05
C TYR A 27 -5.66 -7.06 -12.87
N THR A 28 -6.75 -7.75 -12.54
CA THR A 28 -8.06 -7.45 -13.12
C THR A 28 -8.47 -6.00 -12.80
N PRO A 29 -9.27 -5.34 -13.67
CA PRO A 29 -9.68 -3.95 -13.46
C PRO A 29 -10.36 -3.70 -12.10
N SER A 30 -11.14 -4.68 -11.61
CA SER A 30 -11.79 -4.61 -10.30
C SER A 30 -10.78 -4.56 -9.15
N VAL A 31 -9.76 -5.41 -9.21
CA VAL A 31 -8.68 -5.44 -8.21
C VAL A 31 -7.85 -4.16 -8.29
N ALA A 32 -7.50 -3.68 -9.49
CA ALA A 32 -6.79 -2.43 -9.67
C ALA A 32 -7.56 -1.24 -9.07
N LYS A 33 -8.88 -1.16 -9.30
CA LYS A 33 -9.76 -0.13 -8.74
C LYS A 33 -9.82 -0.18 -7.21
N ALA A 34 -9.99 -1.37 -6.63
CA ALA A 34 -9.99 -1.55 -5.17
C ALA A 34 -8.64 -1.12 -4.56
N ARG A 35 -7.52 -1.47 -5.21
CA ARG A 35 -6.18 -1.07 -4.78
C ARG A 35 -5.94 0.44 -4.89
N ALA A 36 -6.52 1.09 -5.90
CA ALA A 36 -6.46 2.54 -6.07
C ALA A 36 -7.20 3.28 -4.95
N ALA A 37 -8.29 2.73 -4.42
CA ALA A 37 -9.02 3.33 -3.30
C ALA A 37 -8.17 3.42 -2.00
N PHE A 38 -7.14 2.59 -1.84
CA PHE A 38 -6.18 2.70 -0.73
C PHE A 38 -5.08 3.75 -0.96
N MET A 39 -5.04 4.45 -2.11
CA MET A 39 -4.00 5.43 -2.40
C MET A 39 -4.01 6.61 -1.42
N ASP A 40 -5.19 7.10 -1.05
CA ASP A 40 -5.32 8.23 -0.12
C ASP A 40 -4.81 7.85 1.27
N ILE A 41 -5.16 6.66 1.76
CA ILE A 41 -4.67 6.14 3.05
C ILE A 41 -3.14 6.03 3.00
N ARG A 42 -2.60 5.44 1.93
CA ARG A 42 -1.14 5.32 1.76
C ARG A 42 -0.44 6.67 1.70
N LYS A 43 -1.08 7.71 1.14
CA LYS A 43 -0.55 9.07 1.13
C LYS A 43 -0.54 9.66 2.54
N ALA A 44 -1.59 9.44 3.32
CA ALA A 44 -1.66 9.88 4.72
C ALA A 44 -0.69 9.14 5.66
N LEU A 45 -0.39 7.87 5.36
CA LEU A 45 0.61 7.08 6.10
C LEU A 45 2.05 7.44 5.71
N ARG A 46 2.26 7.97 4.49
CA ARG A 46 3.56 8.39 3.99
C ARG A 46 4.05 9.62 4.78
N GLY A 47 4.92 9.38 5.76
CA GLY A 47 5.50 10.43 6.62
C GLY A 47 5.30 10.18 8.12
N ARG A 48 4.47 9.21 8.49
CA ARG A 48 4.33 8.79 9.90
C ARG A 48 5.52 7.92 10.30
N LYS A 49 6.28 8.35 11.31
CA LYS A 49 7.39 7.56 11.88
C LYS A 49 6.83 6.30 12.56
N GLY A 50 7.51 5.16 12.38
CA GLY A 50 7.15 3.90 13.03
C GLY A 50 6.04 3.09 12.35
N VAL A 51 5.41 3.61 11.29
CA VAL A 51 4.33 2.90 10.58
C VAL A 51 4.88 2.18 9.35
N ARG A 52 4.73 0.84 9.32
CA ARG A 52 4.93 0.05 8.09
C ARG A 52 3.58 -0.20 7.45
N TYR A 53 3.53 -0.21 6.13
CA TYR A 53 2.31 -0.57 5.41
C TYR A 53 2.61 -1.36 4.14
N GLY A 54 1.71 -2.25 3.78
CA GLY A 54 1.81 -3.13 2.62
C GLY A 54 0.43 -3.45 2.04
N LEU A 55 0.38 -3.74 0.75
CA LEU A 55 -0.86 -4.08 0.05
C LEU A 55 -0.76 -5.54 -0.43
N LEU A 56 -1.53 -6.41 0.21
CA LEU A 56 -1.61 -7.84 -0.08
C LEU A 56 -2.63 -8.08 -1.20
N TYR A 57 -2.38 -9.13 -1.97
CA TYR A 57 -3.34 -9.61 -2.97
C TYR A 57 -4.60 -10.14 -2.28
N PRO A 58 -5.82 -9.91 -2.81
CA PRO A 58 -6.13 -9.12 -4.00
C PRO A 58 -6.08 -7.60 -3.76
N ALA A 59 -6.67 -7.09 -2.67
CA ALA A 59 -6.69 -5.67 -2.31
C ALA A 59 -6.84 -5.49 -0.79
N ARG A 60 -5.91 -6.06 0.00
CA ARG A 60 -5.94 -5.95 1.47
C ARG A 60 -4.80 -5.04 1.94
N LEU A 61 -5.12 -3.97 2.65
CA LEU A 61 -4.12 -3.05 3.20
C LEU A 61 -3.70 -3.52 4.59
N ARG A 62 -2.43 -3.89 4.77
CA ARG A 62 -1.84 -4.18 6.08
C ARG A 62 -1.07 -2.97 6.57
N ILE A 63 -1.31 -2.56 7.80
CA ILE A 63 -0.62 -1.48 8.49
C ILE A 63 -0.06 -2.08 9.78
N SER A 64 1.24 -1.96 9.99
CA SER A 64 1.92 -2.40 11.21
C SER A 64 2.41 -1.17 11.97
N HIS A 65 1.83 -0.92 13.14
CA HIS A 65 2.26 0.14 14.06
C HIS A 65 2.14 -0.40 15.49
N ASN A 66 3.27 -0.84 16.06
CA ASN A 66 3.37 -1.74 17.23
C ASN A 66 2.70 -3.12 17.06
N GLU A 67 1.49 -3.17 16.49
CA GLU A 67 0.75 -4.38 16.16
C GLU A 67 0.35 -4.39 14.67
N ASP A 68 0.15 -5.59 14.13
CA ASP A 68 -0.28 -5.79 12.74
C ASP A 68 -1.80 -5.69 12.62
N VAL A 69 -2.28 -4.68 11.89
CA VAL A 69 -3.70 -4.51 11.58
C VAL A 69 -3.92 -4.66 10.07
N GLU A 70 -4.89 -5.48 9.68
CA GLU A 70 -5.25 -5.70 8.28
C GLU A 70 -6.64 -5.15 7.97
N PHE A 71 -6.75 -4.45 6.84
CA PHE A 71 -7.96 -3.81 6.37
C PHE A 71 -8.37 -4.39 5.01
N LEU A 72 -9.65 -4.76 4.90
CA LEU A 72 -10.25 -5.24 3.65
C LEU A 72 -10.94 -4.12 2.87
N ASP A 73 -11.41 -3.07 3.55
CA ASP A 73 -12.21 -1.99 2.95
C ASP A 73 -11.57 -0.61 3.20
N PRO A 74 -11.38 0.22 2.16
CA PRO A 74 -10.84 1.58 2.30
C PRO A 74 -11.69 2.52 3.18
N SER A 75 -13.02 2.40 3.12
CA SER A 75 -13.96 3.22 3.89
C SER A 75 -13.87 2.92 5.38
N ASN A 76 -13.80 1.62 5.73
CA ASN A 76 -13.67 1.19 7.12
C ASN A 76 -12.25 1.39 7.67
N SER A 77 -11.23 1.39 6.80
CA SER A 77 -9.81 1.49 7.18
C SER A 77 -9.46 2.81 7.88
N TYR A 78 -10.04 3.94 7.48
CA TYR A 78 -9.80 5.22 8.15
C TYR A 78 -10.36 5.25 9.57
N CYS A 79 -11.60 4.78 9.76
CA CYS A 79 -12.29 4.80 11.04
C CYS A 79 -11.59 3.89 12.07
N LEU A 80 -11.23 2.68 11.63
CA LEU A 80 -10.52 1.71 12.47
C LEU A 80 -9.07 2.12 12.77
N TYR A 81 -8.38 2.80 11.85
CA TYR A 81 -7.05 3.34 12.13
C TYR A 81 -7.09 4.53 13.09
N HIS A 82 -8.11 5.39 12.99
CA HIS A 82 -8.32 6.49 13.93
C HIS A 82 -8.65 5.98 15.33
N SER A 83 -9.53 4.96 15.45
CA SER A 83 -9.85 4.34 16.74
C SER A 83 -8.68 3.54 17.32
N ALA A 84 -7.92 2.81 16.50
CA ALA A 84 -6.78 2.02 16.95
C ALA A 84 -5.61 2.89 17.45
N ILE A 85 -5.38 4.07 16.86
CA ILE A 85 -4.35 5.00 17.35
C ILE A 85 -4.85 5.79 18.56
N LEU A 86 -6.11 6.25 18.59
CA LEU A 86 -6.63 7.02 19.72
C LEU A 86 -6.92 6.19 20.98
N ALA A 87 -7.10 4.87 20.87
CA ALA A 87 -7.27 4.01 22.04
C ALA A 87 -5.95 3.69 22.78
N HIS A 88 -4.80 4.17 22.28
CA HIS A 88 -3.47 3.96 22.85
C HIS A 88 -2.74 5.27 23.20
N TRP A 89 -3.50 6.37 23.37
CA TRP A 89 -3.06 7.63 23.98
C TRP A 89 -4.01 8.05 25.10
#